data_AF-A0A1S2XKS8-F1
#
_entry.id   AF-A0A1S2XKS8-F1
#
_cell.length_a   1.000
_cell.length_b   1.000
_cell.length_c   1.000
_cell.angle_alpha   90.00
_cell.angle_beta   90.00
_cell.angle_gamma   90.00
#
_symmetry.space_group_name_H-M   'P 1'
#
loop_
_entity.id
_entity.type
_entity.pdbx_description
1 polymer ?
#
loop_
_entity_poly.entity_id
_entity_poly.type
_entity_poly.pdbx_seq_one_letter_code
_entity_poly.pdbx_strand_id
1 'polypeptide(L)'
;MGSNSNHSPKSKTLTTNLYFCSLLLFTNLITLFLSSTYYSSTCTPNFTTTTTTAIEVDDGNLPLEFFASTAPQKLPLGFNRNFNSDTVNPPFGSACTLFPDDLRLFMSYDVNGSCPDDELLSQRLLLKGCEPLPRRRCRPAAPPNFPPPIPLPSSLWSTPSNSSVVWTAYTCKSYTCLINRSRTQKGFDDCKDCFELNGREKHRWTNPKSNGIDFSIDDVLKTRKPGSIRIGLDIGGGVATFAVRMRERNVTILTTSLNLNGPFNSFIASRGVMPLYMSISQRFPFFDNTLDIVHSMHVLSNWIPETLLHFLFFDIYRVLRPGGLFWLDHFFCVGDQLEMVYGPMIESVGFKKVKWVTGKKLDKGPQFQEMYLSALLEKPFKDSW
;
A
#
# COMPACT_ATOMS: atom_id res chain seq x y z
N MET A 1 71.31 9.27 -3.82
CA MET A 1 70.92 10.00 -5.06
C MET A 1 69.76 9.22 -5.66
N GLY A 2 68.48 9.59 -5.60
CA GLY A 2 67.85 10.90 -5.59
C GLY A 2 67.13 11.11 -6.93
N SER A 3 65.85 10.72 -7.05
CA SER A 3 64.76 11.59 -7.52
C SER A 3 63.43 10.83 -7.50
N ASN A 4 62.47 11.36 -6.75
CA ASN A 4 61.05 11.01 -6.78
C ASN A 4 60.36 11.97 -7.77
N SER A 5 59.61 11.45 -8.74
CA SER A 5 58.67 12.24 -9.53
C SER A 5 57.23 11.80 -9.22
N ASN A 6 56.58 12.54 -8.32
CA ASN A 6 55.14 12.42 -8.04
C ASN A 6 54.33 13.01 -9.21
N HIS A 7 53.57 12.18 -9.93
CA HIS A 7 52.52 12.65 -10.82
C HIS A 7 51.17 12.64 -10.08
N SER A 8 50.61 13.83 -9.87
CA SER A 8 49.28 14.05 -9.29
C SER A 8 48.20 14.06 -10.39
N PRO A 9 47.14 13.22 -10.32
CA PRO A 9 45.97 13.35 -11.16
C PRO A 9 44.80 13.91 -10.34
N LYS A 10 44.85 15.20 -9.98
CA LYS A 10 43.74 15.83 -9.21
C LYS A 10 43.12 17.08 -9.81
N SER A 11 43.58 17.53 -10.98
CA SER A 11 43.10 18.79 -11.58
C SER A 11 41.93 18.62 -12.56
N LYS A 12 41.81 17.51 -13.31
CA LYS A 12 40.80 17.40 -14.39
C LYS A 12 39.38 17.09 -13.92
N THR A 13 39.20 16.36 -12.82
CA THR A 13 37.87 15.95 -12.31
C THR A 13 37.12 17.11 -11.64
N LEU A 14 37.83 18.04 -11.00
CA LEU A 14 37.19 19.20 -10.36
C LEU A 14 36.59 20.16 -11.40
N THR A 15 37.29 20.38 -12.52
CA THR A 15 36.83 21.26 -13.61
C THR A 15 35.62 20.68 -14.33
N THR A 16 35.59 19.36 -14.55
CA THR A 16 34.43 18.69 -15.17
C THR A 16 33.20 18.72 -14.25
N ASN A 17 33.38 18.51 -12.94
CA ASN A 17 32.27 18.59 -11.98
C ASN A 17 31.73 20.02 -11.84
N LEU A 18 32.60 21.03 -11.84
CA LEU A 18 32.20 22.46 -11.86
C LEU A 18 31.43 22.80 -13.15
N TYR A 19 31.82 22.25 -14.30
CA TYR A 19 31.11 22.44 -15.56
C TYR A 19 29.70 21.82 -15.51
N PHE A 20 29.55 20.59 -15.00
CA PHE A 20 28.23 19.95 -14.84
C PHE A 20 27.34 20.68 -13.83
N CYS A 21 27.89 21.13 -12.70
CA CYS A 21 27.15 21.96 -11.75
C CYS A 21 26.71 23.28 -12.37
N SER A 22 27.58 23.95 -13.13
CA SER A 22 27.24 25.18 -13.84
C SER A 22 26.16 24.93 -14.90
N LEU A 23 26.24 23.84 -15.67
CA LEU A 23 25.24 23.48 -16.67
C LEU A 23 23.87 23.18 -16.03
N LEU A 24 23.84 22.48 -14.89
CA LEU A 24 22.63 22.22 -14.12
C LEU A 24 22.03 23.51 -13.53
N LEU A 25 22.86 24.40 -13.00
CA LEU A 25 22.41 25.69 -12.47
C LEU A 25 21.84 26.58 -13.59
N PHE A 26 22.52 26.68 -14.72
CA PHE A 26 22.07 27.47 -15.86
C PHE A 26 20.80 26.91 -16.50
N THR A 27 20.69 25.59 -16.66
CA THR A 27 19.46 24.97 -17.20
C THR A 27 18.27 25.17 -16.25
N ASN A 28 18.45 25.02 -14.94
CA ASN A 28 17.38 25.29 -13.97
C ASN A 28 17.02 26.79 -13.91
N LEU A 29 18.00 27.69 -13.94
CA LEU A 29 17.77 29.14 -13.99
C LEU A 29 17.07 29.57 -15.27
N ILE A 30 17.42 29.01 -16.43
CA ILE A 30 16.75 29.26 -17.70
C ILE A 30 15.32 28.72 -17.65
N THR A 31 15.09 27.54 -17.06
CA THR A 31 13.74 26.99 -16.90
C THR A 31 12.90 27.87 -15.97
N LEU A 32 13.49 28.36 -14.87
CA LEU A 32 12.84 29.30 -13.94
C LEU A 32 12.58 30.67 -14.59
N PHE A 33 13.51 31.16 -15.41
CA PHE A 33 13.37 32.43 -16.11
C PHE A 33 12.31 32.33 -17.21
N LEU A 34 12.33 31.29 -18.05
CA LEU A 34 11.30 31.05 -19.06
C LEU A 34 9.92 30.85 -18.42
N SER A 35 9.84 30.11 -17.32
CA SER A 35 8.56 29.94 -16.59
C SER A 35 8.08 31.23 -15.93
N SER A 36 8.96 32.15 -15.53
CA SER A 36 8.57 33.44 -14.93
C SER A 36 8.33 34.55 -15.95
N THR A 37 9.04 34.59 -17.08
CA THR A 37 8.86 35.61 -18.12
C THR A 37 7.67 35.33 -19.03
N TYR A 38 7.31 34.06 -19.27
CA TYR A 38 6.09 33.71 -20.01
C TYR A 38 4.82 33.71 -19.14
N TYR A 39 4.95 33.83 -17.81
CA TYR A 39 3.83 33.95 -16.86
C TYR A 39 3.87 35.27 -16.07
N SER A 40 4.42 36.34 -16.63
CA SER A 40 4.27 37.67 -16.04
C SER A 40 2.87 38.24 -16.33
N SER A 41 1.86 37.63 -15.71
CA SER A 41 0.62 38.33 -15.38
C SER A 41 0.80 38.88 -13.97
N THR A 42 0.99 40.20 -13.87
CA THR A 42 0.96 40.94 -12.61
C THR A 42 -0.38 40.70 -11.92
N CYS A 43 -0.40 39.86 -10.89
CA CYS A 43 -1.57 39.63 -10.04
C CYS A 43 -1.21 39.99 -8.60
N THR A 44 -1.67 41.17 -8.16
CA THR A 44 -1.89 41.45 -6.75
C THR A 44 -3.02 40.54 -6.23
N PRO A 45 -2.82 39.78 -5.15
CA PRO A 45 -3.88 38.95 -4.60
C PRO A 45 -4.90 39.84 -3.88
N ASN A 46 -6.00 40.17 -4.54
CA ASN A 46 -7.20 40.64 -3.85
C ASN A 46 -7.87 39.42 -3.22
N PHE A 47 -7.68 39.23 -1.91
CA PHE A 47 -8.52 38.34 -1.11
C PHE A 47 -9.91 38.96 -0.98
N THR A 48 -10.73 38.82 -2.02
CA THR A 48 -12.17 38.94 -1.88
C THR A 48 -12.71 37.60 -1.39
N THR A 49 -13.17 37.57 -0.16
CA THR A 49 -14.02 36.51 0.41
C THR A 49 -15.35 36.50 -0.34
N THR A 50 -15.38 35.87 -1.52
CA THR A 50 -16.63 35.49 -2.17
C THR A 50 -17.14 34.22 -1.51
N THR A 51 -18.19 34.36 -0.71
CA THR A 51 -19.10 33.30 -0.29
C THR A 51 -19.65 32.66 -1.56
N THR A 52 -19.07 31.54 -2.00
CA THR A 52 -19.68 30.68 -3.01
C THR A 52 -20.95 30.08 -2.41
N THR A 53 -22.09 30.47 -2.97
CA THR A 53 -23.36 29.77 -2.83
C THR A 53 -23.15 28.31 -3.22
N ALA A 54 -23.06 27.45 -2.20
CA ALA A 54 -23.17 26.02 -2.37
C ALA A 54 -24.54 25.74 -3.01
N ILE A 55 -24.54 24.88 -4.02
CA ILE A 55 -25.78 24.27 -4.51
C ILE A 55 -26.37 23.52 -3.32
N GLU A 56 -27.54 23.96 -2.86
CA GLU A 56 -28.34 23.26 -1.86
C GLU A 56 -28.79 21.93 -2.46
N VAL A 57 -28.03 20.86 -2.17
CA VAL A 57 -28.56 19.51 -2.14
C VAL A 57 -28.94 19.26 -0.68
N ASP A 58 -30.22 19.43 -0.39
CA ASP A 58 -30.84 19.02 0.86
C ASP A 58 -30.87 17.49 0.90
N ASP A 59 -29.84 16.90 1.51
CA ASP A 59 -29.84 15.52 2.01
C ASP A 59 -29.29 15.56 3.43
N GLY A 60 -30.17 15.90 4.39
CA GLY A 60 -29.81 16.21 5.77
C GLY A 60 -28.90 15.14 6.40
N ASN A 61 -27.71 15.43 6.93
CA ASN A 61 -27.02 16.68 7.15
C ASN A 61 -25.52 16.30 7.21
N LEU A 62 -24.88 16.19 6.04
CA LEU A 62 -23.45 15.83 5.94
C LEU A 62 -22.57 16.92 6.58
N PRO A 63 -21.37 16.60 7.10
CA PRO A 63 -20.52 17.61 7.76
C PRO A 63 -20.12 18.75 6.82
N LEU A 64 -20.05 19.99 7.30
CA LEU A 64 -19.63 21.14 6.47
C LEU A 64 -18.24 20.95 5.85
N GLU A 65 -17.32 20.33 6.58
CA GLU A 65 -16.00 20.02 6.05
C GLU A 65 -16.06 18.96 4.93
N PHE A 66 -17.00 18.01 4.99
CA PHE A 66 -17.20 17.06 3.90
C PHE A 66 -17.48 17.81 2.60
N PHE A 67 -18.43 18.75 2.62
CA PHE A 67 -18.74 19.57 1.44
C PHE A 67 -17.53 20.38 0.99
N ALA A 68 -16.81 21.02 1.91
CA ALA A 68 -15.59 21.75 1.56
C ALA A 68 -14.51 20.86 0.93
N SER A 69 -14.40 19.60 1.36
CA SER A 69 -13.40 18.64 0.88
C SER A 69 -13.76 17.93 -0.42
N THR A 70 -15.03 17.98 -0.84
CA THR A 70 -15.55 17.26 -2.01
C THR A 70 -16.06 18.20 -3.11
N ALA A 71 -16.40 19.44 -2.77
CA ALA A 71 -16.84 20.44 -3.73
C ALA A 71 -15.70 20.85 -4.68
N PRO A 72 -16.00 21.14 -5.96
CA PRO A 72 -15.04 21.70 -6.90
C PRO A 72 -14.39 22.97 -6.34
N GLN A 73 -13.06 23.01 -6.30
CA GLN A 73 -12.31 24.17 -5.81
C GLN A 73 -11.81 25.01 -6.98
N LYS A 74 -12.08 26.32 -6.98
CA LYS A 74 -11.54 27.21 -8.02
C LYS A 74 -10.02 27.25 -7.95
N LEU A 75 -9.40 27.19 -9.12
CA LEU A 75 -7.98 27.35 -9.29
C LEU A 75 -7.58 28.82 -9.06
N PRO A 76 -6.54 29.09 -8.26
CA PRO A 76 -6.07 30.47 -8.04
C PRO A 76 -5.65 31.20 -9.32
N LEU A 77 -5.22 30.46 -10.35
CA LEU A 77 -4.75 30.99 -11.63
C LEU A 77 -5.78 30.84 -12.77
N GLY A 78 -7.03 30.52 -12.44
CA GLY A 78 -8.08 30.29 -13.44
C GLY A 78 -7.88 28.99 -14.23
N PHE A 79 -8.32 29.01 -15.49
CA PHE A 79 -8.40 27.82 -16.34
C PHE A 79 -7.05 27.12 -16.55
N ASN A 80 -7.02 25.81 -16.30
CA ASN A 80 -5.86 24.97 -16.54
C ASN A 80 -6.15 23.94 -17.64
N ARG A 81 -5.32 23.92 -18.68
CA ARG A 81 -5.47 23.02 -19.84
C ARG A 81 -5.31 21.53 -19.47
N ASN A 82 -4.52 21.19 -18.45
CA ASN A 82 -4.35 19.79 -18.03
C ASN A 82 -5.60 19.22 -17.38
N PHE A 83 -6.39 20.06 -16.69
CA PHE A 83 -7.67 19.68 -16.10
C PHE A 83 -8.86 20.00 -17.02
N ASN A 84 -8.61 20.76 -18.10
CA ASN A 84 -9.63 21.35 -18.96
C ASN A 84 -10.73 22.07 -18.15
N SER A 85 -10.33 22.75 -17.07
CA SER A 85 -11.23 23.39 -16.11
C SER A 85 -10.50 24.50 -15.35
N ASP A 86 -11.24 25.48 -14.85
CA ASP A 86 -10.81 26.46 -13.84
C ASP A 86 -11.09 25.97 -12.40
N THR A 87 -11.55 24.72 -12.25
CA THR A 87 -11.78 24.08 -10.96
C THR A 87 -11.06 22.74 -10.85
N VAL A 88 -10.77 22.33 -9.62
CA VAL A 88 -10.21 21.01 -9.29
C VAL A 88 -11.23 20.25 -8.48
N ASN A 89 -11.57 19.05 -8.94
CA ASN A 89 -12.46 18.13 -8.26
C ASN A 89 -11.65 17.23 -7.32
N PRO A 90 -11.93 17.21 -6.00
CA PRO A 90 -11.28 16.30 -5.07
C PRO A 90 -11.63 14.83 -5.37
N PRO A 91 -10.68 13.88 -5.30
CA PRO A 91 -10.99 12.47 -5.42
C PRO A 91 -11.68 12.00 -4.14
N PHE A 92 -12.90 11.47 -4.28
CA PHE A 92 -13.71 11.09 -3.13
C PHE A 92 -14.53 9.82 -3.37
N GLY A 93 -14.60 8.96 -2.35
CA GLY A 93 -15.40 7.74 -2.37
C GLY A 93 -16.88 8.06 -2.24
N SER A 94 -17.65 7.90 -3.32
CA SER A 94 -19.09 8.19 -3.33
C SER A 94 -19.87 7.46 -2.23
N ALA A 95 -19.41 6.28 -1.80
CA ALA A 95 -20.06 5.50 -0.74
C ALA A 95 -20.04 6.19 0.63
N CYS A 96 -19.19 7.19 0.89
CA CYS A 96 -19.19 7.90 2.17
C CYS A 96 -20.53 8.59 2.46
N THR A 97 -21.24 9.08 1.44
CA THR A 97 -22.52 9.78 1.62
C THR A 97 -23.63 8.87 2.11
N LEU A 98 -23.50 7.55 1.94
CA LEU A 98 -24.45 6.55 2.40
C LEU A 98 -24.42 6.36 3.93
N PHE A 99 -23.44 6.94 4.63
CA PHE A 99 -23.23 6.77 6.07
C PHE A 99 -23.09 8.12 6.80
N PRO A 100 -24.10 9.00 6.72
CA PRO A 100 -24.01 10.38 7.22
C PRO A 100 -23.71 10.47 8.73
N ASP A 101 -24.22 9.54 9.54
CA ASP A 101 -24.01 9.55 11.00
C ASP A 101 -22.59 9.13 11.39
N ASP A 102 -22.10 8.02 10.84
CA ASP A 102 -20.71 7.57 11.06
C ASP A 102 -19.73 8.64 10.56
N LEU A 103 -20.03 9.27 9.42
CA LEU A 103 -19.22 10.32 8.83
C LEU A 103 -19.23 11.60 9.69
N ARG A 104 -20.36 11.99 10.27
CA ARG A 104 -20.45 13.13 11.18
C ARG A 104 -19.64 12.92 12.44
N LEU A 105 -19.70 11.72 13.02
CA LEU A 105 -18.86 11.36 14.15
C LEU A 105 -17.37 11.40 13.77
N PHE A 106 -17.00 10.85 12.62
CA PHE A 106 -15.62 10.86 12.10
C PHE A 106 -15.12 12.28 11.76
N MET A 107 -16.00 13.22 11.47
CA MET A 107 -15.62 14.62 11.20
C MET A 107 -15.85 15.54 12.40
N SER A 108 -16.17 14.99 13.57
CA SER A 108 -16.39 15.75 14.81
C SER A 108 -15.06 16.11 15.46
N TYR A 109 -14.38 17.13 14.93
CA TYR A 109 -13.14 17.64 15.48
C TYR A 109 -12.96 19.14 15.24
N ASP A 110 -12.11 19.76 16.05
CA ASP A 110 -11.71 21.14 15.84
C ASP A 110 -10.67 21.23 14.71
N VAL A 111 -10.91 22.09 13.73
CA VAL A 111 -9.92 22.42 12.70
C VAL A 111 -8.62 22.90 13.35
N ASN A 112 -7.49 22.39 12.89
CA ASN A 112 -6.15 22.56 13.47
C ASN A 112 -5.95 21.95 14.87
N GLY A 113 -6.96 21.27 15.42
CA GLY A 113 -6.92 20.54 16.69
C GLY A 113 -6.36 19.12 16.56
N SER A 114 -6.57 18.32 17.60
CA SER A 114 -6.24 16.88 17.58
C SER A 114 -7.34 16.10 16.86
N CYS A 115 -6.96 15.09 16.09
CA CYS A 115 -7.93 14.12 15.60
C CYS A 115 -8.46 13.28 16.78
N PRO A 116 -9.76 12.92 16.78
CA PRO A 116 -10.31 11.93 17.69
C PRO A 116 -9.58 10.59 17.57
N ASP A 117 -9.52 9.86 18.68
CA ASP A 117 -9.03 8.49 18.72
C ASP A 117 -10.15 7.52 18.34
N ASP A 118 -10.35 7.36 17.03
CA ASP A 118 -11.49 6.66 16.46
C ASP A 118 -11.11 5.71 15.30
N GLU A 119 -9.96 5.04 15.45
CA GLU A 119 -9.43 4.04 14.51
C GLU A 119 -10.47 2.98 14.09
N LEU A 120 -11.34 2.53 15.00
CA LEU A 120 -12.39 1.56 14.66
C LEU A 120 -13.46 2.15 13.74
N LEU A 121 -13.78 3.44 13.89
CA LEU A 121 -14.73 4.15 13.04
C LEU A 121 -14.11 4.44 11.67
N SER A 122 -12.85 4.90 11.64
CA SER A 122 -12.11 5.15 10.40
C SER A 122 -12.00 3.88 9.55
N GLN A 123 -11.63 2.76 10.18
CA GLN A 123 -11.54 1.46 9.50
C GLN A 123 -12.91 0.98 9.01
N ARG A 124 -13.98 1.18 9.79
CA ARG A 124 -15.34 0.81 9.38
C ARG A 124 -15.79 1.61 8.16
N LEU A 125 -15.57 2.92 8.15
CA LEU A 125 -15.88 3.78 7.01
C LEU A 125 -15.10 3.34 5.76
N LEU A 126 -13.80 3.09 5.91
CA LEU A 126 -12.95 2.59 4.82
C LEU A 126 -13.49 1.26 4.25
N LEU A 127 -13.82 0.30 5.11
CA LEU A 127 -14.40 -1.00 4.70
C LEU A 127 -15.79 -0.88 4.06
N LYS A 128 -16.52 0.20 4.34
CA LYS A 128 -17.80 0.54 3.70
C LYS A 128 -17.61 1.24 2.34
N GLY A 129 -16.38 1.37 1.84
CA GLY A 129 -16.06 2.02 0.57
C GLY A 129 -15.85 3.53 0.67
N CYS A 130 -15.75 4.08 1.88
CA CYS A 130 -15.42 5.49 2.08
C CYS A 130 -13.91 5.72 1.94
N GLU A 131 -13.40 5.59 0.71
CA GLU A 131 -11.97 5.69 0.40
C GLU A 131 -11.73 6.67 -0.78
N PRO A 132 -10.83 7.67 -0.64
CA PRO A 132 -10.08 8.02 0.56
C PRO A 132 -10.96 8.63 1.66
N LEU A 133 -10.58 8.45 2.93
CA LEU A 133 -11.27 9.07 4.06
C LEU A 133 -11.19 10.62 4.00
N PRO A 134 -12.28 11.36 4.31
CA PRO A 134 -12.36 12.81 4.09
C PRO A 134 -11.59 13.69 5.09
N ARG A 135 -11.30 13.20 6.29
CA ARG A 135 -10.67 13.96 7.38
C ARG A 135 -9.27 14.43 6.98
N ARG A 136 -9.04 15.75 6.95
CA ARG A 136 -7.76 16.34 6.51
C ARG A 136 -7.25 17.51 7.37
N ARG A 137 -8.07 18.03 8.29
CA ARG A 137 -7.78 19.31 8.97
C ARG A 137 -7.52 19.18 10.48
N CYS A 138 -7.34 17.97 10.99
CA CYS A 138 -6.85 17.73 12.35
C CYS A 138 -5.46 17.09 12.33
N ARG A 139 -4.76 17.14 13.47
CA ARG A 139 -3.45 16.52 13.69
C ARG A 139 -3.65 15.12 14.27
N PRO A 140 -3.20 14.04 13.60
CA PRO A 140 -3.35 12.69 14.13
C PRO A 140 -2.74 12.56 15.52
N ALA A 141 -3.44 11.89 16.43
CA ALA A 141 -2.93 11.65 17.77
C ALA A 141 -1.67 10.76 17.70
N ALA A 142 -0.59 11.21 18.33
CA ALA A 142 0.62 10.41 18.52
C ALA A 142 0.67 9.87 19.95
N PRO A 143 1.26 8.68 20.18
CA PRO A 143 1.54 8.20 21.54
C PRO A 143 2.39 9.24 22.32
N PRO A 144 2.09 9.49 23.60
CA PRO A 144 2.75 10.55 24.37
C PRO A 144 4.27 10.35 24.53
N ASN A 145 4.71 9.08 24.56
CA ASN A 145 6.12 8.69 24.74
C ASN A 145 6.62 7.89 23.53
N PHE A 146 6.43 8.43 22.33
CA PHE A 146 6.84 7.74 21.10
C PHE A 146 8.36 7.48 21.08
N PRO A 147 8.80 6.23 20.90
CA PRO A 147 10.21 5.88 20.94
C PRO A 147 10.91 6.23 19.62
N PRO A 148 12.21 6.57 19.64
CA PRO A 148 13.00 6.62 18.40
C PRO A 148 12.94 5.28 17.64
N PRO A 149 12.90 5.28 16.30
CA PRO A 149 12.92 4.06 15.51
C PRO A 149 14.18 3.21 15.76
N ILE A 150 14.01 1.89 15.82
CA ILE A 150 15.14 0.95 15.84
C ILE A 150 15.88 1.05 14.49
N PRO A 151 17.21 1.20 14.45
CA PRO A 151 17.94 1.26 13.18
C PRO A 151 17.87 -0.04 12.37
N LEU A 152 18.04 0.09 11.06
CA LEU A 152 18.27 -1.05 10.18
C LEU A 152 19.69 -1.62 10.38
N PRO A 153 19.87 -2.95 10.28
CA PRO A 153 18.87 -3.96 9.93
C PRO A 153 18.08 -4.50 11.14
N SER A 154 18.41 -4.08 12.37
CA SER A 154 17.82 -4.64 13.60
C SER A 154 16.30 -4.53 13.66
N SER A 155 15.72 -3.46 13.12
CA SER A 155 14.26 -3.26 13.06
C SER A 155 13.51 -4.35 12.29
N LEU A 156 14.16 -5.02 11.31
CA LEU A 156 13.50 -5.98 10.43
C LEU A 156 12.93 -7.19 11.19
N TRP A 157 13.55 -7.57 12.29
CA TRP A 157 13.23 -8.76 13.08
C TRP A 157 13.09 -8.48 14.59
N SER A 158 12.85 -7.22 14.95
CA SER A 158 12.63 -6.80 16.34
C SER A 158 11.19 -6.37 16.58
N THR A 159 10.64 -6.71 17.73
CA THR A 159 9.37 -6.16 18.20
C THR A 159 9.61 -4.74 18.73
N PRO A 160 8.87 -3.72 18.26
CA PRO A 160 9.02 -2.35 18.73
C PRO A 160 8.47 -2.17 20.15
N SER A 161 8.76 -1.04 20.78
CA SER A 161 8.23 -0.71 22.12
C SER A 161 6.71 -0.56 22.10
N ASN A 162 6.04 -0.97 23.18
CA ASN A 162 4.60 -0.75 23.35
C ASN A 162 4.22 0.74 23.24
N SER A 163 5.12 1.68 23.50
CA SER A 163 4.84 3.11 23.36
C SER A 163 4.80 3.62 21.90
N SER A 164 5.03 2.77 20.91
CA SER A 164 4.98 3.13 19.47
C SER A 164 3.56 3.14 18.88
N VAL A 165 2.54 2.75 19.65
CA VAL A 165 1.16 2.56 19.19
C VAL A 165 0.16 3.13 20.19
N VAL A 166 -0.95 3.68 19.69
CA VAL A 166 -2.15 3.98 20.47
C VAL A 166 -3.01 2.71 20.54
N TRP A 167 -3.21 2.15 21.74
CA TRP A 167 -3.76 0.80 21.92
C TRP A 167 -5.28 0.74 22.13
N THR A 168 -5.95 1.88 22.22
CA THR A 168 -7.38 2.02 22.58
C THR A 168 -8.27 1.16 21.69
N ALA A 169 -8.01 1.14 20.38
CA ALA A 169 -8.77 0.41 19.36
C ALA A 169 -8.61 -1.12 19.38
N TYR A 170 -7.58 -1.66 20.04
CA TYR A 170 -7.24 -3.09 19.95
C TYR A 170 -7.56 -3.86 21.22
N THR A 171 -7.94 -5.13 21.10
CA THR A 171 -8.18 -5.99 22.27
C THR A 171 -6.91 -6.17 23.10
N CYS A 172 -5.78 -6.43 22.42
CA CYS A 172 -4.48 -6.46 23.06
C CYS A 172 -3.96 -5.04 23.35
N LYS A 173 -3.35 -4.85 24.53
CA LYS A 173 -2.76 -3.56 24.96
C LYS A 173 -1.23 -3.55 24.99
N SER A 174 -0.60 -4.57 24.39
CA SER A 174 0.85 -4.69 24.26
C SER A 174 1.22 -5.66 23.16
N TYR A 175 2.44 -5.57 22.63
CA TYR A 175 2.97 -6.56 21.70
C TYR A 175 3.13 -7.93 22.33
N THR A 176 3.45 -8.02 23.62
CA THR A 176 3.49 -9.30 24.35
C THR A 176 2.13 -10.00 24.33
N CYS A 177 1.02 -9.25 24.43
CA CYS A 177 -0.32 -9.81 24.25
C CYS A 177 -0.52 -10.34 22.82
N LEU A 178 -0.15 -9.55 21.80
CA LEU A 178 -0.28 -9.95 20.40
C LEU A 178 0.55 -11.19 20.05
N ILE A 179 1.79 -11.27 20.53
CA ILE A 179 2.68 -12.43 20.36
C ILE A 179 2.07 -13.70 20.97
N ASN A 180 1.41 -13.57 22.13
CA ASN A 180 0.80 -14.69 22.83
C ASN A 180 -0.65 -14.97 22.42
N ARG A 181 -1.23 -14.17 21.52
CA ARG A 181 -2.65 -14.21 21.15
C ARG A 181 -3.10 -15.58 20.65
N SER A 182 -2.26 -16.26 19.87
CA SER A 182 -2.53 -17.62 19.38
C SER A 182 -2.73 -18.65 20.50
N ARG A 183 -2.08 -18.43 21.66
CA ARG A 183 -2.10 -19.32 22.82
C ARG A 183 -3.19 -18.95 23.82
N THR A 184 -3.54 -17.68 23.92
CA THR A 184 -4.39 -17.15 25.00
C THR A 184 -5.82 -16.83 24.59
N GLN A 185 -6.06 -16.51 23.32
CA GLN A 185 -7.38 -16.09 22.84
C GLN A 185 -8.03 -17.20 22.01
N LYS A 186 -9.33 -17.46 22.26
CA LYS A 186 -10.16 -18.33 21.42
C LYS A 186 -10.80 -17.49 20.31
N GLY A 187 -11.04 -18.10 19.15
CA GLY A 187 -11.60 -17.43 17.97
C GLY A 187 -10.61 -17.29 16.81
N PHE A 188 -11.13 -16.75 15.70
CA PHE A 188 -10.39 -16.49 14.48
C PHE A 188 -10.02 -15.01 14.43
N ASP A 189 -8.72 -14.73 14.38
CA ASP A 189 -8.17 -13.45 13.96
C ASP A 189 -7.31 -13.73 12.74
N ASP A 190 -7.38 -12.86 11.74
CA ASP A 190 -6.39 -12.89 10.67
C ASP A 190 -4.99 -12.64 11.27
N CYS A 191 -3.98 -13.36 10.79
CA CYS A 191 -2.60 -13.21 11.25
C CYS A 191 -2.45 -13.43 12.80
N LYS A 192 -3.05 -14.50 13.34
CA LYS A 192 -3.13 -14.71 14.81
C LYS A 192 -1.78 -14.85 15.53
N ASP A 193 -0.80 -15.48 14.90
CA ASP A 193 0.54 -15.78 15.41
C ASP A 193 1.65 -14.92 14.79
N CYS A 194 1.32 -14.02 13.87
CA CYS A 194 2.33 -13.39 13.02
C CYS A 194 3.17 -12.30 13.70
N PHE A 195 2.73 -11.78 14.86
CA PHE A 195 3.57 -10.88 15.67
C PHE A 195 4.74 -11.61 16.35
N GLU A 196 4.71 -12.94 16.42
CA GLU A 196 5.83 -13.76 16.91
C GLU A 196 6.92 -13.90 15.84
N LEU A 197 7.74 -12.85 15.70
CA LEU A 197 8.77 -12.77 14.66
C LEU A 197 9.81 -13.89 14.70
N ASN A 198 10.11 -14.42 15.89
CA ASN A 198 11.07 -15.51 16.09
C ASN A 198 10.47 -16.92 15.91
N GLY A 199 9.15 -17.03 15.76
CA GLY A 199 8.44 -18.29 15.60
C GLY A 199 8.25 -18.63 14.12
N ARG A 200 7.01 -18.96 13.75
CA ARG A 200 6.63 -19.33 12.36
C ARG A 200 7.08 -18.29 11.34
N GLU A 201 6.97 -17.01 11.69
CA GLU A 201 7.26 -15.89 10.80
C GLU A 201 8.73 -15.87 10.33
N LYS A 202 9.66 -16.29 11.20
CA LYS A 202 11.11 -16.45 10.91
C LYS A 202 11.42 -17.48 9.84
N HIS A 203 10.47 -18.34 9.48
CA HIS A 203 10.69 -19.41 8.50
C HIS A 203 9.85 -19.28 7.23
N ARG A 204 8.91 -18.32 7.17
CA ARG A 204 8.07 -18.13 5.98
C ARG A 204 8.89 -17.83 4.73
N TRP A 205 8.52 -18.51 3.64
CA TRP A 205 9.10 -18.43 2.31
C TRP A 205 10.61 -18.74 2.20
N THR A 206 11.21 -19.39 3.21
CA THR A 206 12.63 -19.77 3.19
C THR A 206 12.88 -21.11 2.52
N ASN A 207 12.12 -22.13 2.90
CA ASN A 207 12.24 -23.48 2.37
C ASN A 207 10.86 -23.96 1.90
N PRO A 208 10.76 -24.55 0.70
CA PRO A 208 9.53 -25.18 0.27
C PRO A 208 9.23 -26.38 1.18
N LYS A 209 7.97 -26.54 1.60
CA LYS A 209 7.55 -27.76 2.30
C LYS A 209 7.30 -28.89 1.32
N SER A 210 7.27 -30.12 1.84
CA SER A 210 7.14 -31.36 1.06
C SER A 210 5.84 -31.46 0.23
N ASN A 211 4.79 -30.70 0.56
CA ASN A 211 3.51 -30.73 -0.14
C ASN A 211 3.49 -29.92 -1.46
N GLY A 212 4.56 -29.18 -1.79
CA GLY A 212 4.70 -28.44 -3.05
C GLY A 212 3.89 -27.14 -3.18
N ILE A 213 2.99 -26.83 -2.23
CA ILE A 213 2.14 -25.62 -2.22
C ILE A 213 2.95 -24.39 -1.76
N ASP A 214 3.89 -24.59 -0.85
CA ASP A 214 4.76 -23.53 -0.34
C ASP A 214 5.87 -23.20 -1.35
N PHE A 215 5.83 -22.01 -1.97
CA PHE A 215 6.91 -21.53 -2.83
C PHE A 215 7.90 -20.72 -1.98
N SER A 216 9.20 -20.95 -2.18
CA SER A 216 10.22 -20.11 -1.55
C SER A 216 10.44 -18.84 -2.37
N ILE A 217 10.84 -17.75 -1.72
CA ILE A 217 11.19 -16.51 -2.43
C ILE A 217 12.35 -16.77 -3.41
N ASP A 218 13.35 -17.56 -3.00
CA ASP A 218 14.50 -17.84 -3.85
C ASP A 218 14.10 -18.62 -5.12
N ASP A 219 13.16 -19.55 -5.04
CA ASP A 219 12.66 -20.27 -6.21
C ASP A 219 11.86 -19.36 -7.14
N VAL A 220 11.03 -18.48 -6.58
CA VAL A 220 10.27 -17.50 -7.39
C VAL A 220 11.21 -16.52 -8.08
N LEU A 221 12.22 -15.98 -7.39
CA LEU A 221 13.17 -15.05 -7.98
C LEU A 221 14.03 -15.71 -9.08
N LYS A 222 14.36 -17.00 -8.94
CA LYS A 222 15.10 -17.77 -9.97
C LYS A 222 14.33 -17.98 -11.27
N THR A 223 13.00 -17.78 -11.28
CA THR A 223 12.21 -17.82 -12.53
C THR A 223 12.49 -16.64 -13.47
N ARG A 224 13.28 -15.67 -13.00
CA ARG A 224 13.69 -14.50 -13.75
C ARG A 224 15.21 -14.30 -13.68
N LYS A 225 15.70 -13.43 -14.56
CA LYS A 225 17.12 -13.04 -14.52
C LYS A 225 17.41 -12.40 -13.17
N PRO A 226 18.53 -12.74 -12.51
CA PRO A 226 18.91 -12.14 -11.23
C PRO A 226 18.86 -10.60 -11.30
N GLY A 227 18.22 -9.98 -10.31
CA GLY A 227 18.07 -8.52 -10.22
C GLY A 227 16.98 -7.91 -11.10
N SER A 228 16.20 -8.69 -11.86
CA SER A 228 15.12 -8.13 -12.69
C SER A 228 13.83 -7.84 -11.91
N ILE A 229 13.59 -8.54 -10.80
CA ILE A 229 12.48 -8.25 -9.87
C ILE A 229 13.01 -7.26 -8.83
N ARG A 230 12.46 -6.05 -8.80
CA ARG A 230 13.03 -4.93 -8.03
C ARG A 230 11.99 -4.20 -7.19
N ILE A 231 10.78 -4.06 -7.72
CA ILE A 231 9.67 -3.38 -7.06
C ILE A 231 8.38 -4.19 -7.14
N GLY A 232 7.59 -4.15 -6.07
CA GLY A 232 6.35 -4.90 -6.03
C GLY A 232 5.37 -4.47 -4.94
N LEU A 233 4.25 -5.18 -4.92
CA LEU A 233 3.15 -4.99 -3.99
C LEU A 233 2.87 -6.31 -3.26
N ASP A 234 2.60 -6.23 -1.96
CA ASP A 234 2.16 -7.34 -1.13
C ASP A 234 0.77 -7.02 -0.58
N ILE A 235 -0.24 -7.70 -1.12
CA ILE A 235 -1.64 -7.47 -0.78
C ILE A 235 -1.96 -8.24 0.50
N GLY A 236 -2.29 -7.52 1.56
CA GLY A 236 -2.66 -8.16 2.82
C GLY A 236 -1.49 -8.79 3.57
N GLY A 237 -0.31 -8.18 3.53
CA GLY A 237 0.93 -8.78 4.02
C GLY A 237 1.06 -8.98 5.54
N GLY A 238 -0.02 -8.75 6.32
CA GLY A 238 -0.02 -8.88 7.77
C GLY A 238 1.01 -7.96 8.44
N VAL A 239 2.06 -8.54 9.01
CA VAL A 239 3.20 -7.81 9.61
C VAL A 239 4.34 -7.50 8.62
N ALA A 240 4.10 -7.64 7.31
CA ALA A 240 5.02 -7.38 6.20
C ALA A 240 6.32 -8.21 6.19
N THR A 241 6.24 -9.47 6.61
CA THR A 241 7.40 -10.36 6.55
C THR A 241 7.83 -10.67 5.13
N PHE A 242 6.88 -10.83 4.20
CA PHE A 242 7.21 -11.01 2.79
C PHE A 242 8.05 -9.82 2.30
N ALA A 243 7.62 -8.58 2.56
CA ALA A 243 8.38 -7.38 2.22
C ALA A 243 9.77 -7.34 2.87
N VAL A 244 9.91 -7.73 4.14
CA VAL A 244 11.22 -7.82 4.81
C VAL A 244 12.14 -8.83 4.12
N ARG A 245 11.64 -10.01 3.76
CA ARG A 245 12.44 -11.05 3.06
C ARG A 245 12.86 -10.64 1.66
N MET A 246 11.96 -9.96 0.96
CA MET A 246 12.22 -9.41 -0.36
C MET A 246 13.26 -8.29 -0.27
N ARG A 247 13.21 -7.47 0.78
CA ARG A 247 14.22 -6.43 1.05
C ARG A 247 15.60 -7.00 1.33
N GLU A 248 15.71 -8.12 2.06
CA GLU A 248 16.98 -8.84 2.26
C GLU A 248 17.63 -9.27 0.93
N ARG A 249 16.84 -9.32 -0.15
CA ARG A 249 17.26 -9.60 -1.54
C ARG A 249 17.26 -8.36 -2.43
N ASN A 250 17.28 -7.17 -1.83
CA ASN A 250 17.24 -5.87 -2.50
C ASN A 250 16.00 -5.62 -3.36
N VAL A 251 14.86 -6.23 -3.02
CA VAL A 251 13.57 -5.95 -3.65
C VAL A 251 12.71 -5.08 -2.73
N THR A 252 12.22 -3.97 -3.26
CA THR A 252 11.34 -3.05 -2.52
C THR A 252 9.89 -3.48 -2.69
N ILE A 253 9.22 -3.76 -1.58
CA ILE A 253 7.82 -4.15 -1.56
C ILE A 253 7.04 -3.13 -0.73
N LEU A 254 5.95 -2.63 -1.30
CA LEU A 254 4.91 -1.91 -0.58
C LEU A 254 3.89 -2.93 -0.08
N THR A 255 3.46 -2.84 1.18
CA THR A 255 2.53 -3.82 1.75
C THR A 255 1.20 -3.15 2.07
N THR A 256 0.11 -3.64 1.47
CA THR A 256 -1.23 -3.23 1.90
C THR A 256 -1.62 -3.98 3.17
N SER A 257 -2.21 -3.27 4.12
CA SER A 257 -2.70 -3.89 5.37
C SER A 257 -3.80 -3.05 6.00
N LEU A 258 -4.75 -3.72 6.63
CA LEU A 258 -5.76 -3.09 7.50
C LEU A 258 -5.42 -3.40 8.96
N ASN A 259 -5.83 -2.55 9.89
CA ASN A 259 -5.57 -2.71 11.32
C ASN A 259 -6.66 -3.58 12.00
N LEU A 260 -6.92 -4.77 11.45
CA LEU A 260 -7.95 -5.71 11.93
C LEU A 260 -7.54 -6.32 13.27
N ASN A 261 -7.98 -5.71 14.39
CA ASN A 261 -7.67 -6.12 15.76
C ASN A 261 -6.15 -6.23 16.04
N GLY A 262 -5.36 -5.38 15.40
CA GLY A 262 -3.92 -5.26 15.60
C GLY A 262 -3.35 -4.03 14.86
N PRO A 263 -2.27 -3.41 15.38
CA PRO A 263 -1.67 -2.21 14.81
C PRO A 263 -0.72 -2.54 13.65
N PHE A 264 -1.21 -3.24 12.62
CA PHE A 264 -0.37 -3.76 11.55
C PHE A 264 0.40 -2.66 10.83
N ASN A 265 -0.25 -1.57 10.42
CA ASN A 265 0.42 -0.49 9.68
C ASN A 265 1.56 0.16 10.48
N SER A 266 1.34 0.43 11.78
CA SER A 266 2.40 0.95 12.66
C SER A 266 3.52 -0.05 12.89
N PHE A 267 3.20 -1.34 12.97
CA PHE A 267 4.20 -2.41 13.10
C PHE A 267 5.05 -2.57 11.83
N ILE A 268 4.42 -2.57 10.65
CA ILE A 268 5.09 -2.58 9.34
C ILE A 268 6.06 -1.40 9.24
N ALA A 269 5.60 -0.17 9.53
CA ALA A 269 6.44 1.02 9.53
C ALA A 269 7.61 0.91 10.52
N SER A 270 7.38 0.37 11.73
CA SER A 270 8.42 0.17 12.75
C SER A 270 9.50 -0.83 12.33
N ARG A 271 9.19 -1.76 11.41
CA ARG A 271 10.19 -2.67 10.81
C ARG A 271 11.03 -1.96 9.75
N GLY A 272 10.64 -0.76 9.32
CA GLY A 272 11.31 0.03 8.29
C GLY A 272 10.84 -0.28 6.86
N VAL A 273 9.74 -1.00 6.69
CA VAL A 273 9.09 -1.27 5.39
C VAL A 273 7.82 -0.43 5.24
N MET A 274 7.34 -0.23 4.00
CA MET A 274 6.29 0.74 3.70
C MET A 274 4.87 0.13 3.77
N PRO A 275 4.02 0.56 4.71
CA PRO A 275 2.61 0.20 4.72
C PRO A 275 1.77 1.06 3.76
N LEU A 276 0.72 0.48 3.21
CA LEU A 276 -0.37 1.16 2.52
C LEU A 276 -1.70 0.78 3.19
N TYR A 277 -2.34 1.77 3.81
CA TYR A 277 -3.64 1.59 4.44
C TYR A 277 -4.73 1.73 3.37
N MET A 278 -5.16 0.60 2.82
CA MET A 278 -6.18 0.56 1.76
C MET A 278 -7.02 -0.71 1.81
N SER A 279 -8.29 -0.61 1.39
CA SER A 279 -9.17 -1.77 1.24
C SER A 279 -8.93 -2.52 -0.07
N ILE A 280 -9.47 -3.74 -0.18
CA ILE A 280 -9.48 -4.50 -1.44
C ILE A 280 -10.43 -3.89 -2.50
N SER A 281 -11.33 -2.99 -2.09
CA SER A 281 -12.27 -2.32 -3.00
C SER A 281 -11.65 -1.13 -3.74
N GLN A 282 -10.54 -0.59 -3.24
CA GLN A 282 -9.85 0.50 -3.90
C GLN A 282 -8.95 -0.01 -5.02
N ARG A 283 -9.08 0.61 -6.20
CA ARG A 283 -8.14 0.43 -7.30
C ARG A 283 -6.73 0.86 -6.85
N PHE A 284 -5.72 0.05 -7.15
CA PHE A 284 -4.36 0.30 -6.72
C PHE A 284 -3.82 1.65 -7.21
N PRO A 285 -3.20 2.46 -6.33
CA PRO A 285 -2.67 3.78 -6.66
C PRO A 285 -1.32 3.71 -7.38
N PHE A 286 -1.14 2.71 -8.25
CA PHE A 286 0.03 2.56 -9.11
C PHE A 286 -0.33 2.86 -10.54
N PHE A 287 0.62 3.42 -11.29
CA PHE A 287 0.48 3.56 -12.73
C PHE A 287 0.58 2.20 -13.41
N ASP A 288 0.00 2.10 -14.61
CA ASP A 288 -0.05 0.87 -15.38
C ASP A 288 1.36 0.38 -15.73
N ASN A 289 1.56 -0.93 -15.71
CA ASN A 289 2.80 -1.59 -16.11
C ASN A 289 4.06 -1.15 -15.33
N THR A 290 3.93 -0.87 -14.03
CA THR A 290 5.05 -0.35 -13.22
C THR A 290 5.67 -1.36 -12.27
N LEU A 291 4.98 -2.44 -11.87
CA LEU A 291 5.48 -3.38 -10.87
C LEU A 291 6.08 -4.65 -11.50
N ASP A 292 7.12 -5.19 -10.86
CA ASP A 292 7.76 -6.46 -11.27
C ASP A 292 7.07 -7.68 -10.67
N ILE A 293 6.51 -7.53 -9.47
CA ILE A 293 5.85 -8.60 -8.75
C ILE A 293 4.67 -8.05 -7.93
N VAL A 294 3.57 -8.79 -7.92
CA VAL A 294 2.47 -8.62 -6.96
C VAL A 294 2.33 -9.95 -6.24
N HIS A 295 2.33 -9.89 -4.92
CA HIS A 295 2.13 -11.03 -4.03
C HIS A 295 0.84 -10.85 -3.25
N SER A 296 0.16 -11.95 -2.94
CA SER A 296 -0.97 -11.96 -2.03
C SER A 296 -0.99 -13.28 -1.28
N MET A 297 -1.24 -13.22 0.03
CA MET A 297 -1.44 -14.42 0.85
C MET A 297 -2.61 -14.23 1.82
N HIS A 298 -3.47 -15.25 1.94
CA HIS A 298 -4.61 -15.34 2.87
C HIS A 298 -5.74 -14.30 2.71
N VAL A 299 -5.47 -13.08 2.26
CA VAL A 299 -6.50 -12.04 2.09
C VAL A 299 -7.41 -12.32 0.90
N LEU A 300 -6.88 -12.80 -0.22
CA LEU A 300 -7.69 -13.17 -1.37
C LEU A 300 -8.22 -14.60 -1.22
N SER A 301 -9.53 -14.73 -1.12
CA SER A 301 -10.22 -16.01 -1.02
C SER A 301 -11.71 -15.86 -1.35
N ASN A 302 -12.48 -16.95 -1.20
CA ASN A 302 -13.90 -17.00 -1.54
C ASN A 302 -14.85 -16.14 -0.66
N TRP A 303 -14.35 -15.38 0.32
CA TRP A 303 -15.18 -14.38 1.02
C TRP A 303 -15.42 -13.11 0.18
N ILE A 304 -14.58 -12.87 -0.83
CA ILE A 304 -14.70 -11.70 -1.72
C ILE A 304 -15.74 -12.00 -2.79
N PRO A 305 -16.71 -11.09 -3.05
CA PRO A 305 -17.66 -11.25 -4.15
C PRO A 305 -16.94 -11.43 -5.50
N GLU A 306 -17.42 -12.39 -6.31
CA GLU A 306 -16.75 -12.81 -7.56
C GLU A 306 -16.45 -11.66 -8.50
N THR A 307 -17.41 -10.76 -8.74
CA THR A 307 -17.24 -9.58 -9.59
C THR A 307 -16.13 -8.66 -9.07
N LEU A 308 -16.05 -8.45 -7.75
CA LEU A 308 -15.03 -7.61 -7.14
C LEU A 308 -13.65 -8.27 -7.25
N LEU A 309 -13.57 -9.58 -7.00
CA LEU A 309 -12.33 -10.33 -7.13
C LEU A 309 -11.82 -10.32 -8.59
N HIS A 310 -12.71 -10.41 -9.56
CA HIS A 310 -12.38 -10.31 -10.97
C HIS A 310 -11.80 -8.93 -11.34
N PHE A 311 -12.42 -7.84 -10.87
CA PHE A 311 -11.85 -6.49 -11.03
C PHE A 311 -10.48 -6.37 -10.38
N LEU A 312 -10.30 -6.96 -9.20
CA LEU A 312 -9.02 -6.94 -8.51
C LEU A 312 -7.94 -7.68 -9.30
N PHE A 313 -8.23 -8.84 -9.90
CA PHE A 313 -7.27 -9.55 -10.74
C PHE A 313 -6.90 -8.75 -12.00
N PHE A 314 -7.85 -8.06 -12.63
CA PHE A 314 -7.54 -7.12 -13.70
C PHE A 314 -6.68 -5.95 -13.22
N ASP A 315 -6.88 -5.48 -12.00
CA ASP A 315 -6.07 -4.40 -11.45
C ASP A 315 -4.63 -4.86 -11.14
N ILE A 316 -4.47 -6.10 -10.66
CA ILE A 316 -3.15 -6.76 -10.55
C ILE A 316 -2.48 -6.86 -11.92
N TYR A 317 -3.22 -7.34 -12.94
CA TYR A 317 -2.72 -7.45 -14.31
C TYR A 317 -2.30 -6.10 -14.88
N ARG A 318 -3.06 -5.04 -14.58
CA ARG A 318 -2.78 -3.66 -15.00
C ARG A 318 -1.48 -3.14 -14.42
N VAL A 319 -1.25 -3.29 -13.10
CA VAL A 319 -0.07 -2.71 -12.45
C VAL A 319 1.21 -3.50 -12.76
N LEU A 320 1.09 -4.79 -13.09
CA LEU A 320 2.23 -5.60 -13.53
C LEU A 320 2.70 -5.17 -14.91
N ARG A 321 4.01 -5.02 -15.08
CA ARG A 321 4.63 -4.84 -16.39
C ARG A 321 4.67 -6.15 -17.18
N PRO A 322 4.84 -6.12 -18.52
CA PRO A 322 5.09 -7.32 -19.30
C PRO A 322 6.26 -8.15 -18.73
N GLY A 323 6.05 -9.45 -18.52
CA GLY A 323 6.98 -10.35 -17.85
C GLY A 323 6.93 -10.33 -16.31
N GLY A 324 6.18 -9.41 -15.72
CA GLY A 324 5.94 -9.29 -14.29
C GLY A 324 5.18 -10.50 -13.74
N LEU A 325 5.34 -10.75 -12.44
CA LEU A 325 4.83 -11.94 -11.77
C LEU A 325 3.66 -11.61 -10.84
N PHE A 326 2.56 -12.32 -10.97
CA PHE A 326 1.55 -12.43 -9.91
C PHE A 326 1.78 -13.73 -9.14
N TRP A 327 2.17 -13.61 -7.88
CA TRP A 327 2.28 -14.72 -6.94
C TRP A 327 1.04 -14.74 -6.04
N LEU A 328 0.12 -15.65 -6.36
CA LEU A 328 -1.05 -15.95 -5.55
C LEU A 328 -0.70 -17.10 -4.60
N ASP A 329 -0.47 -16.77 -3.33
CA ASP A 329 0.01 -17.71 -2.31
C ASP A 329 -1.14 -18.19 -1.41
N HIS A 330 -1.40 -19.51 -1.40
CA HIS A 330 -2.44 -20.12 -0.57
C HIS A 330 -3.83 -19.44 -0.67
N PHE A 331 -4.25 -19.08 -1.89
CA PHE A 331 -5.66 -18.74 -2.14
C PHE A 331 -6.54 -19.93 -1.74
N PHE A 332 -7.65 -19.70 -1.06
CA PHE A 332 -8.52 -20.80 -0.63
C PHE A 332 -9.98 -20.61 -1.02
N CYS A 333 -10.62 -21.74 -1.30
CA CYS A 333 -12.02 -21.83 -1.67
C CYS A 333 -12.53 -23.25 -1.41
N VAL A 334 -13.84 -23.46 -1.56
CA VAL A 334 -14.40 -24.82 -1.59
C VAL A 334 -13.96 -25.51 -2.88
N GLY A 335 -13.63 -26.80 -2.82
CA GLY A 335 -13.01 -27.55 -3.92
C GLY A 335 -13.67 -27.35 -5.28
N ASP A 336 -14.99 -27.54 -5.37
CA ASP A 336 -15.72 -27.41 -6.64
C ASP A 336 -15.66 -25.98 -7.20
N GLN A 337 -15.59 -24.95 -6.34
CA GLN A 337 -15.46 -23.56 -6.78
C GLN A 337 -14.11 -23.28 -7.44
N LEU A 338 -13.05 -23.99 -7.05
CA LEU A 338 -11.73 -23.80 -7.65
C LEU A 338 -11.75 -24.09 -9.15
N GLU A 339 -12.40 -25.19 -9.53
CA GLU A 339 -12.46 -25.64 -10.92
C GLU A 339 -13.54 -24.92 -11.72
N MET A 340 -14.71 -24.67 -11.11
CA MET A 340 -15.87 -24.09 -11.82
C MET A 340 -15.86 -22.56 -11.88
N VAL A 341 -15.20 -21.89 -10.94
CA VAL A 341 -15.28 -20.42 -10.79
C VAL A 341 -13.91 -19.78 -10.82
N TYR A 342 -13.05 -20.08 -9.85
CA TYR A 342 -11.83 -19.30 -9.63
C TYR A 342 -10.72 -19.60 -10.64
N GLY A 343 -10.56 -20.86 -11.07
CA GLY A 343 -9.63 -21.24 -12.14
C GLY A 343 -9.94 -20.50 -13.44
N PRO A 344 -11.17 -20.63 -13.99
CA PRO A 344 -11.60 -19.90 -15.19
C PRO A 344 -11.49 -18.37 -15.04
N MET A 345 -11.83 -17.81 -13.88
CA MET A 345 -11.71 -16.36 -13.62
C MET A 345 -10.26 -15.88 -13.66
N ILE A 346 -9.31 -16.62 -13.10
CA ILE A 346 -7.89 -16.25 -13.16
C ILE A 346 -7.36 -16.37 -14.60
N GLU A 347 -7.79 -17.39 -15.33
CA GLU A 347 -7.41 -17.60 -16.73
C GLU A 347 -7.97 -16.51 -17.65
N SER A 348 -9.21 -16.05 -17.42
CA SER A 348 -9.87 -15.05 -18.26
C SER A 348 -9.19 -13.69 -18.26
N VAL A 349 -8.32 -13.41 -17.27
CA VAL A 349 -7.55 -12.15 -17.19
C VAL A 349 -6.39 -12.12 -18.18
N GLY A 350 -5.93 -13.27 -18.68
CA GLY A 350 -4.85 -13.36 -19.68
C GLY A 350 -3.45 -13.61 -19.11
N PHE A 351 -3.34 -14.05 -17.85
CA PHE A 351 -2.05 -14.49 -17.31
C PHE A 351 -1.57 -15.80 -17.93
N LYS A 352 -0.25 -15.92 -18.12
CA LYS A 352 0.41 -17.20 -18.42
C LYS A 352 0.75 -17.94 -17.12
N LYS A 353 0.39 -19.21 -17.01
CA LYS A 353 0.76 -20.06 -15.86
C LYS A 353 2.25 -20.41 -15.91
N VAL A 354 3.00 -20.03 -14.87
CA VAL A 354 4.39 -20.46 -14.65
C VAL A 354 4.41 -21.66 -13.72
N LYS A 355 3.63 -21.61 -12.63
CA LYS A 355 3.45 -22.71 -11.69
C LYS A 355 2.03 -22.67 -11.14
N TRP A 356 1.40 -23.84 -10.99
CA TRP A 356 0.03 -23.96 -10.48
C TRP A 356 -0.04 -25.24 -9.64
N VAL A 357 -0.24 -25.11 -8.34
CA VAL A 357 -0.28 -26.24 -7.40
C VAL A 357 -1.50 -26.10 -6.51
N THR A 358 -2.29 -27.16 -6.43
CA THR A 358 -3.45 -27.24 -5.55
C THR A 358 -3.19 -28.26 -4.45
N GLY A 359 -3.87 -28.11 -3.31
CA GLY A 359 -3.89 -29.15 -2.29
C GLY A 359 -4.91 -28.89 -1.20
N LYS A 360 -5.20 -29.91 -0.41
CA LYS A 360 -6.28 -29.86 0.59
C LYS A 360 -5.95 -28.91 1.74
N LYS A 361 -6.92 -28.08 2.12
CA LYS A 361 -6.88 -27.24 3.32
C LYS A 361 -7.59 -27.99 4.44
N LEU A 362 -6.83 -28.40 5.46
CA LEU A 362 -7.29 -29.35 6.51
C LEU A 362 -7.41 -28.72 7.91
N ASP A 363 -7.10 -27.44 8.06
CA ASP A 363 -7.11 -26.69 9.33
C ASP A 363 -8.51 -26.60 9.99
N LYS A 364 -9.59 -26.56 9.20
CA LYS A 364 -10.97 -26.65 9.70
C LYS A 364 -11.54 -28.08 9.72
N GLY A 365 -10.79 -29.03 9.17
CA GLY A 365 -11.20 -30.42 9.00
C GLY A 365 -11.64 -30.77 7.56
N PRO A 366 -11.52 -32.04 7.17
CA PRO A 366 -11.72 -32.49 5.78
C PRO A 366 -13.16 -32.34 5.28
N GLN A 367 -14.14 -32.26 6.17
CA GLN A 367 -15.56 -32.15 5.85
C GLN A 367 -15.94 -30.84 5.14
N PHE A 368 -15.13 -29.80 5.28
CA PHE A 368 -15.36 -28.51 4.60
C PHE A 368 -14.87 -28.50 3.16
N GLN A 369 -14.14 -29.54 2.73
CA GLN A 369 -13.62 -29.70 1.36
C GLN A 369 -12.91 -28.45 0.82
N GLU A 370 -12.28 -27.68 1.71
CA GLU A 370 -11.51 -26.49 1.32
C GLU A 370 -10.22 -26.92 0.63
N MET A 371 -9.82 -26.16 -0.39
CA MET A 371 -8.60 -26.36 -1.15
C MET A 371 -7.77 -25.08 -1.11
N TYR A 372 -6.45 -25.24 -1.08
CA TYR A 372 -5.48 -24.20 -1.38
C TYR A 372 -5.09 -24.25 -2.85
N LEU A 373 -4.91 -23.07 -3.44
CA LEU A 373 -4.21 -22.82 -4.69
C LEU A 373 -3.00 -21.93 -4.40
N SER A 374 -1.81 -22.41 -4.76
CA SER A 374 -0.63 -21.57 -4.91
C SER A 374 -0.24 -21.50 -6.38
N ALA A 375 -0.23 -20.30 -6.94
CA ALA A 375 0.06 -20.06 -8.34
C ALA A 375 1.11 -18.97 -8.51
N LEU A 376 2.02 -19.20 -9.46
CA LEU A 376 2.90 -18.20 -10.02
C LEU A 376 2.48 -17.96 -11.46
N LEU A 377 2.04 -16.74 -11.72
CA LEU A 377 1.42 -16.31 -12.97
C LEU A 377 2.27 -15.18 -13.56
N GLU A 378 2.36 -15.12 -14.88
CA GLU A 378 3.14 -14.13 -15.60
C GLU A 378 2.25 -13.30 -16.50
N LYS A 379 2.41 -11.98 -16.47
CA LYS A 379 1.86 -11.12 -17.51
C LYS A 379 2.64 -11.37 -18.82
N PRO A 380 1.99 -11.75 -19.93
CA PRO A 380 2.69 -12.04 -21.19
C PRO A 380 3.59 -10.89 -21.67
N PHE A 381 4.70 -11.21 -22.35
CA PHE A 381 5.57 -10.22 -22.97
C PHE A 381 4.98 -9.62 -24.25
N LYS A 382 4.19 -10.40 -24.97
CA LYS A 382 3.47 -10.03 -26.21
C LYS A 382 1.98 -10.18 -25.95
N ASP A 383 1.17 -9.43 -26.69
CA ASP A 383 -0.28 -9.56 -26.64
C ASP A 383 -0.84 -9.32 -25.23
N SER A 384 -0.24 -8.35 -24.51
CA SER A 384 -0.59 -8.02 -23.12
C SER A 384 -1.55 -6.83 -22.98
N TRP A 385 -2.20 -6.45 -24.09
CA TRP A 385 -3.11 -5.31 -24.23
C TRP A 385 -4.56 -5.66 -23.92
#